data_AF-A0A090MUP5-F1
#
_entry.id   AF-A0A090MUP5-F1
#
_cell.length_a   1.000
_cell.length_b   1.000
_cell.length_c   1.000
_cell.angle_alpha   90.00
_cell.angle_beta   90.00
_cell.angle_gamma   90.00
#
_symmetry.space_group_name_H-M   'P 1'
#
loop_
_entity.id
_entity.type
_entity.pdbx_description
1 polymer ?
#
loop_
_entity_poly.entity_id
_entity_poly.type
_entity_poly.pdbx_seq_one_letter_code
_entity_poly.pdbx_strand_id
1 'polypeptide(L)'
;MDEKDKPSADEAALSARLHHLEDRLSETRKDRNLRTGQSDGRDGNASAKASAMARGFRLSSELIAGVLVGAAIGWGFDRLLSTSPWGLIVLFLLGFAAGVINVMRTAGVADKPADRQ
;
A
#
# COMPACT_ATOMS: atom_id res chain seq x y z
N MET A 1 -34.50 -47.14 -8.16
CA MET A 1 -33.10 -47.62 -8.15
C MET A 1 -32.44 -46.88 -9.31
N ASP A 2 -31.45 -45.99 -9.19
CA ASP A 2 -30.41 -45.73 -8.19
C ASP A 2 -29.83 -44.31 -8.43
N GLU A 3 -29.79 -43.43 -7.42
CA GLU A 3 -29.19 -42.08 -7.53
C GLU A 3 -28.66 -41.64 -6.15
N LYS A 4 -27.89 -42.48 -5.45
CA LYS A 4 -27.37 -42.17 -4.10
C LYS A 4 -25.94 -42.60 -3.81
N ASP A 5 -25.13 -42.92 -4.82
CA ASP A 5 -23.79 -43.51 -4.62
C ASP A 5 -22.62 -42.68 -5.18
N LYS A 6 -22.85 -41.41 -5.54
CA LYS A 6 -21.81 -40.48 -6.05
C LYS A 6 -21.29 -39.37 -5.09
N PRO A 7 -21.86 -39.08 -3.90
CA PRO A 7 -21.42 -37.91 -3.12
C PRO A 7 -20.00 -38.06 -2.54
N SER A 8 -19.55 -39.27 -2.20
CA SER A 8 -18.26 -39.43 -1.51
C SER A 8 -17.04 -39.25 -2.43
N ALA A 9 -17.19 -39.53 -3.73
CA ALA A 9 -16.10 -39.39 -4.70
C ALA A 9 -15.85 -37.91 -5.05
N ASP A 10 -16.92 -37.14 -5.19
CA ASP A 10 -16.84 -35.71 -5.48
C ASP A 10 -16.34 -34.90 -4.26
N GLU A 11 -16.75 -35.30 -3.05
CA GLU A 11 -16.24 -34.73 -1.80
C GLU A 11 -14.75 -35.01 -1.61
N ALA A 12 -14.28 -36.22 -1.95
CA ALA A 12 -12.85 -36.54 -1.93
C ALA A 12 -12.06 -35.68 -2.93
N ALA A 13 -12.59 -35.48 -4.14
CA ALA A 13 -11.97 -34.64 -5.16
C ALA A 13 -11.96 -33.14 -4.75
N LEU A 14 -13.00 -32.65 -4.09
CA LEU A 14 -13.06 -31.28 -3.58
C LEU A 14 -12.08 -31.07 -2.42
N SER A 15 -11.99 -32.04 -1.52
CA SER A 15 -11.05 -32.02 -0.39
C SER A 15 -9.60 -31.97 -0.88
N ALA A 16 -9.26 -32.74 -1.92
CA ALA A 16 -7.95 -32.69 -2.56
C ALA A 16 -7.63 -31.30 -3.15
N ARG A 17 -8.62 -30.63 -3.75
CA ARG A 17 -8.45 -29.26 -4.30
C ARG A 17 -8.32 -28.21 -3.20
N LEU A 18 -9.11 -28.32 -2.12
CA LEU A 18 -9.03 -27.43 -0.97
C LEU A 18 -7.68 -27.56 -0.27
N HIS A 19 -7.16 -28.78 -0.11
CA HIS A 19 -5.84 -29.01 0.46
C HIS A 19 -4.75 -28.32 -0.37
N HIS A 20 -4.80 -28.44 -1.69
CA HIS A 20 -3.84 -27.77 -2.57
C HIS A 20 -3.93 -26.23 -2.50
N LEU A 21 -5.12 -25.66 -2.32
CA LEU A 21 -5.30 -24.23 -2.12
C LEU A 21 -4.80 -23.78 -0.74
N GLU A 22 -5.04 -24.58 0.30
CA GLU A 22 -4.55 -24.34 1.65
C GLU A 22 -3.01 -24.34 1.69
N ASP A 23 -2.37 -25.27 1.00
CA ASP A 23 -0.91 -25.33 0.87
C ASP A 23 -0.35 -24.04 0.25
N ARG A 24 -0.95 -23.58 -0.87
CA ARG A 24 -0.58 -22.34 -1.56
C ARG A 24 -0.84 -21.08 -0.71
N LEU A 25 -1.96 -21.05 0.00
CA LEU A 25 -2.32 -19.93 0.87
C LEU A 25 -1.40 -19.86 2.08
N SER A 26 -1.02 -21.02 2.61
CA SER A 26 -0.09 -21.17 3.74
C SER A 26 1.31 -20.71 3.38
N GLU A 27 1.80 -21.02 2.19
CA GLU A 27 3.08 -20.54 1.67
C GLU A 27 3.11 -19.01 1.57
N THR A 28 2.09 -18.41 0.94
CA THR A 28 1.96 -16.93 0.83
C THR A 28 1.73 -16.25 2.18
N ARG A 29 1.02 -16.92 3.10
CA ARG A 29 0.82 -16.45 4.47
C ARG A 29 2.11 -16.55 5.27
N LYS A 30 2.92 -17.59 5.09
CA LYS A 30 4.21 -17.79 5.76
C LYS A 30 5.25 -16.79 5.30
N ASP A 31 5.31 -16.46 4.01
CA ASP A 31 6.20 -15.39 3.51
C ASP A 31 5.79 -14.01 4.01
N ARG A 32 4.47 -13.74 4.07
CA ARG A 32 3.96 -12.55 4.75
C ARG A 32 4.30 -12.59 6.23
N ASN A 33 4.11 -13.73 6.90
CA ASN A 33 4.39 -13.91 8.32
C ASN A 33 5.89 -13.76 8.62
N LEU A 34 6.81 -14.28 7.81
CA LEU A 34 8.26 -14.05 7.98
C LEU A 34 8.63 -12.58 7.76
N ARG A 35 7.89 -11.87 6.89
CA ARG A 35 7.98 -10.40 6.76
C ARG A 35 7.27 -9.64 7.90
N THR A 36 6.40 -10.29 8.68
CA THR A 36 5.55 -9.67 9.72
C THR A 36 5.62 -10.33 11.11
N GLY A 37 6.54 -11.24 11.39
CA GLY A 37 6.38 -12.28 12.42
C GLY A 37 7.69 -12.64 13.10
N GLN A 38 8.13 -11.75 13.99
CA GLN A 38 8.72 -12.18 15.26
C GLN A 38 7.68 -11.85 16.33
N SER A 39 6.92 -12.85 16.79
CA SER A 39 6.34 -12.98 18.14
C SER A 39 5.10 -13.89 18.14
N ASP A 40 5.24 -15.08 18.70
CA ASP A 40 4.16 -16.01 18.96
C ASP A 40 3.39 -15.69 20.26
N GLY A 41 2.07 -15.84 20.21
CA GLY A 41 1.30 -16.58 21.22
C GLY A 41 0.71 -15.85 22.44
N ARG A 42 1.40 -14.91 23.10
CA ARG A 42 0.85 -14.24 24.31
C ARG A 42 1.23 -12.76 24.45
N ASP A 43 2.35 -12.38 23.84
CA ASP A 43 2.85 -11.01 23.71
C ASP A 43 2.37 -10.31 22.42
N GLY A 44 1.54 -11.01 21.64
CA GLY A 44 1.14 -10.61 20.28
C GLY A 44 0.41 -9.27 20.20
N ASN A 45 -0.31 -8.82 21.25
CA ASN A 45 -0.98 -7.51 21.22
C ASN A 45 0.00 -6.36 21.46
N ALA A 46 0.89 -6.49 22.46
CA ALA A 46 1.92 -5.49 22.73
C ALA A 46 2.96 -5.43 21.60
N SER A 47 3.37 -6.59 21.08
CA SER A 47 4.27 -6.70 19.94
C SER A 47 3.62 -6.23 18.63
N ALA A 48 2.35 -6.55 18.36
CA ALA A 48 1.64 -6.01 17.19
C ALA A 48 1.45 -4.49 17.28
N LYS A 49 1.17 -3.95 18.48
CA LYS A 49 1.09 -2.50 18.71
C LYS A 49 2.46 -1.83 18.56
N ALA A 50 3.52 -2.42 19.09
CA ALA A 50 4.89 -1.94 18.93
C ALA A 50 5.34 -2.00 17.45
N SER A 51 4.99 -3.07 16.73
CA SER A 51 5.27 -3.24 15.29
C SER A 51 4.43 -2.28 14.43
N ALA A 52 3.17 -2.02 14.79
CA ALA A 52 2.34 -0.99 14.13
C ALA A 52 2.92 0.42 14.38
N MET A 53 3.34 0.70 15.61
CA MET A 53 3.96 1.98 15.98
C MET A 53 5.32 2.17 15.28
N ALA A 54 6.16 1.13 15.22
CA ALA A 54 7.43 1.16 14.52
C ALA A 54 7.25 1.39 13.01
N ARG A 55 6.24 0.75 12.40
CA ARG A 55 5.87 0.97 10.99
C ARG A 55 5.37 2.40 10.75
N GLY A 56 4.49 2.90 11.62
CA GLY A 56 3.99 4.28 11.55
C GLY A 56 5.11 5.31 11.71
N PHE A 57 6.03 5.07 12.66
CA PHE A 57 7.19 5.93 12.86
C PHE A 57 8.10 5.93 11.63
N ARG A 58 8.40 4.76 11.06
CA ARG A 58 9.23 4.64 9.86
C ARG A 58 8.62 5.37 8.66
N LEU A 59 7.32 5.18 8.41
CA LEU A 59 6.57 5.90 7.37
C LEU A 59 6.61 7.43 7.60
N SER A 60 6.37 7.87 8.84
CA SER A 60 6.44 9.29 9.18
C SER A 60 7.86 9.85 9.02
N SER A 61 8.89 9.07 9.35
CA SER A 61 10.30 9.47 9.24
C SER A 61 10.76 9.56 7.79
N GLU A 62 10.30 8.68 6.91
CA GLU A 62 10.57 8.78 5.48
C GLU A 62 9.93 10.03 4.87
N LEU A 63 8.72 10.38 5.31
CA LEU A 63 8.03 11.59 4.88
C LEU A 63 8.75 12.85 5.36
N ILE A 64 9.11 12.91 6.65
CA ILE A 64 9.86 14.03 7.23
C ILE A 64 11.26 14.14 6.59
N ALA A 65 11.95 13.03 6.33
CA ALA A 65 13.24 13.02 5.66
C ALA A 65 13.13 13.57 4.23
N GLY A 66 12.11 13.16 3.46
CA GLY A 66 11.86 13.69 2.12
C GLY A 66 11.57 15.20 2.12
N VAL A 67 10.80 15.69 3.10
CA VAL A 67 10.52 17.12 3.28
C VAL A 67 11.79 17.90 3.64
N LEU A 68 12.61 17.39 4.56
CA LEU A 68 13.86 18.03 4.96
C LEU A 68 14.88 18.07 3.82
N VAL A 69 14.99 17.00 3.05
CA VAL A 69 15.86 16.94 1.86
C VAL A 69 15.36 17.91 0.78
N GLY A 70 14.05 17.93 0.52
CA GLY A 70 13.45 18.90 -0.43
C GLY A 70 13.63 20.35 0.01
N ALA A 71 13.50 20.64 1.31
CA ALA A 71 13.74 21.97 1.88
C ALA A 71 15.22 22.36 1.80
N ALA A 72 16.15 21.44 2.07
CA ALA A 72 17.58 21.70 1.96
C ALA A 72 18.02 21.95 0.51
N ILE A 73 17.51 21.15 -0.44
CA ILE A 73 17.75 21.34 -1.88
C ILE A 73 17.15 22.67 -2.35
N GLY A 74 15.90 22.96 -1.96
CA GLY A 74 15.24 24.22 -2.28
C GLY A 74 15.97 25.44 -1.73
N TRP A 75 16.44 25.36 -0.48
CA TRP A 75 17.24 26.42 0.15
C TRP A 75 18.60 26.62 -0.52
N GLY A 76 19.28 25.54 -0.93
CA GLY A 76 20.53 25.60 -1.68
C GLY A 76 20.35 26.21 -3.07
N PHE A 77 19.27 25.87 -3.76
CA PHE A 77 18.91 26.45 -5.06
C PHE A 77 18.56 27.94 -4.95
N ASP A 78 17.80 28.34 -3.93
CA ASP A 78 17.48 29.74 -3.63
C ASP A 78 18.74 30.59 -3.37
N ARG A 79 19.77 29.99 -2.75
CA ARG A 79 21.04 30.67 -2.43
C ARG A 79 21.91 30.91 -3.66
N LEU A 80 21.89 29.97 -4.62
CA LEU A 80 22.75 30.03 -5.80
C LEU A 80 22.25 31.04 -6.85
N LEU A 81 20.96 31.34 -6.83
CA LEU A 81 20.31 32.18 -7.85
C LEU A 81 20.14 33.66 -7.45
N SER A 82 20.38 34.05 -6.19
CA SER A 82 20.27 35.45 -5.69
C SER A 82 18.98 36.18 -6.13
N THR A 83 17.94 35.43 -6.49
CA THR A 83 16.64 35.89 -6.96
C THR A 83 15.61 35.21 -6.09
N SER A 84 14.68 36.02 -5.58
CA SER A 84 13.59 35.67 -4.64
C SER A 84 12.90 34.32 -4.96
N PRO A 85 12.16 33.70 -4.00
CA PRO A 85 11.83 32.27 -3.92
C PRO A 85 10.76 31.81 -4.94
N TRP A 86 10.92 32.22 -6.18
CA TRP A 86 10.04 31.94 -7.30
C TRP A 86 10.08 30.48 -7.69
N GLY A 87 11.24 29.83 -7.58
CA GLY A 87 11.38 28.39 -7.85
C GLY A 87 10.53 27.54 -6.91
N LEU A 88 10.57 27.84 -5.61
CA LEU A 88 9.73 27.19 -4.61
C LEU A 88 8.23 27.44 -4.86
N ILE A 89 7.84 28.67 -5.19
CA ILE A 89 6.44 29.03 -5.48
C ILE A 89 5.95 28.30 -6.75
N VAL A 90 6.75 28.25 -7.82
CA VAL A 90 6.39 27.57 -9.07
C VAL A 90 6.32 26.05 -8.88
N LEU A 91 7.29 25.44 -8.19
CA LEU A 91 7.28 24.00 -7.94
C LEU A 91 6.15 23.60 -6.98
N PHE A 92 5.85 24.43 -5.98
CA PHE A 92 4.72 24.25 -5.06
C PHE A 92 3.39 24.36 -5.80
N LEU A 93 3.20 25.38 -6.63
CA LEU A 93 1.99 25.55 -7.45
C LEU A 93 1.81 24.38 -8.42
N LEU A 94 2.89 23.94 -9.08
CA LEU A 94 2.83 22.84 -10.04
C LEU A 94 2.54 21.50 -9.34
N GLY A 95 3.17 21.24 -8.20
CA GLY A 95 2.92 20.06 -7.37
C GLY A 95 1.52 20.03 -6.78
N PHE A 96 1.01 21.18 -6.31
CA PHE A 96 -0.36 21.33 -5.83
C PHE A 96 -1.38 21.09 -6.94
N ALA A 97 -1.18 21.68 -8.13
CA ALA A 97 -2.03 21.46 -9.28
C ALA A 97 -2.06 19.98 -9.70
N ALA A 98 -0.90 19.33 -9.77
CA ALA A 98 -0.82 17.89 -10.04
C ALA A 98 -1.54 17.04 -8.97
N GLY A 99 -1.41 17.41 -7.69
CA GLY A 99 -2.11 16.76 -6.58
C GLY A 99 -3.63 16.89 -6.66
N VAL A 100 -4.14 18.08 -6.95
CA VAL A 100 -5.59 18.33 -7.15
C VAL A 100 -6.11 17.52 -8.34
N ILE A 101 -5.39 17.49 -9.46
CA ILE A 101 -5.76 16.68 -10.63
C ILE A 101 -5.79 15.18 -10.28
N ASN A 102 -4.81 14.69 -9.52
CA ASN A 102 -4.76 13.30 -9.08
C ASN A 102 -5.95 12.95 -8.15
N VAL A 103 -6.32 13.86 -7.25
CA VAL A 103 -7.50 13.70 -6.38
C VAL A 103 -8.80 13.73 -7.18
N MET A 104 -8.96 14.64 -8.14
CA MET A 104 -10.14 14.70 -9.00
C MET A 104 -10.31 13.45 -9.87
N ARG A 105 -9.20 12.89 -10.37
CA ARG A 105 -9.18 11.60 -11.06
C ARG A 105 -9.57 10.46 -10.13
N THR A 106 -9.02 10.42 -8.92
CA THR A 106 -9.30 9.36 -7.93
C THR A 106 -10.73 9.44 -7.38
N ALA A 107 -11.27 10.65 -7.23
CA ALA A 107 -12.64 10.91 -6.79
C ALA A 107 -13.69 10.66 -7.88
N GLY A 108 -13.30 10.23 -9.08
CA GLY A 108 -14.23 9.87 -10.16
C GLY A 108 -14.91 11.04 -10.86
N VAL A 109 -14.49 12.29 -10.62
CA VAL A 109 -15.07 13.48 -11.26
C VAL A 109 -14.66 13.60 -12.74
N ALA A 110 -13.60 12.89 -13.14
CA ALA A 110 -13.05 12.93 -14.49
C ALA A 110 -13.53 11.82 -15.43
N ASP A 111 -14.37 10.87 -14.96
CA ASP A 111 -15.07 9.97 -15.88
C ASP A 111 -16.34 10.66 -16.39
N LYS A 112 -16.14 11.58 -17.32
CA LYS A 112 -17.16 11.86 -18.32
C LYS A 112 -16.94 10.82 -19.42
N PRO A 113 -17.77 9.77 -19.54
CA PRO A 113 -17.75 8.93 -20.71
C PRO A 113 -18.21 9.80 -21.87
N ALA A 114 -17.24 10.38 -22.57
CA ALA A 114 -17.45 10.95 -23.88
C ALA A 114 -17.51 9.77 -24.86
N ASP A 115 -18.61 9.04 -24.85
CA ASP A 115 -18.96 8.18 -25.98
C ASP A 115 -20.45 7.87 -26.06
N ARG A 116 -21.05 8.34 -27.15
CA ARG A 116 -22.05 7.66 -28.00
C ARG A 116 -22.40 8.62 -29.14
N GLN A 117 -21.61 8.54 -30.21
CA GLN A 117 -22.13 8.70 -31.58
C GLN A 117 -22.74 7.37 -32.03
#